data_AF-A0A9W6C463-F1
#
_entry.id   AF-A0A9W6C463-F1
#
_cell.length_a   1.000
_cell.length_b   1.000
_cell.length_c   1.000
_cell.angle_alpha   90.00
_cell.angle_beta   90.00
_cell.angle_gamma   90.00
#
_symmetry.space_group_name_H-M   'P 1'
#
loop_
_entity.id
_entity.type
_entity.pdbx_description
1 polymer ?
#
loop_
_entity_poly.entity_id
_entity_poly.type
_entity_poly.pdbx_seq_one_letter_code
_entity_poly.pdbx_strand_id
1 'polypeptide(L)'
;MMKEILSMHGYEASATGSPKIILKTAYQAGMIKDEELWLRALQEHNNVAHSYNEDIDLEIVSQAKESFYAMFCNLKNEIDANWL
;
A
#
# COMPACT_ATOMS: atom_id res chain seq x y z
N MET A 1 -4.08 10.13 2.04
CA MET A 1 -4.56 9.89 0.67
C MET A 1 -5.48 8.68 0.55
N MET A 2 -5.00 7.42 0.43
CA MET A 2 -5.88 6.23 0.25
C MET A 2 -7.01 6.14 1.29
N LYS A 3 -6.66 6.30 2.56
CA LYS A 3 -7.61 6.33 3.68
C LYS A 3 -8.74 7.33 3.46
N GLU A 4 -8.39 8.58 3.17
CA GLU A 4 -9.32 9.70 3.04
C GLU A 4 -10.25 9.51 1.85
N ILE A 5 -9.72 9.06 0.72
CA ILE A 5 -10.51 8.77 -0.49
C ILE A 5 -11.52 7.67 -0.20
N LEU A 6 -11.10 6.57 0.42
CA LEU A 6 -12.02 5.49 0.81
C LEU A 6 -13.11 5.99 1.77
N SER A 7 -12.76 6.82 2.75
CA SER A 7 -13.75 7.41 3.68
C SER A 7 -14.74 8.32 2.95
N MET A 8 -14.28 9.15 2.01
CA MET A 8 -15.16 9.99 1.18
C MET A 8 -16.16 9.17 0.35
N HIS A 9 -15.78 7.94 -0.05
CA HIS A 9 -16.61 7.02 -0.81
C HIS A 9 -17.47 6.09 0.09
N GLY A 10 -17.56 6.37 1.40
CA GLY A 10 -18.43 5.65 2.33
C GLY A 10 -17.82 4.38 2.95
N TYR A 11 -16.52 4.13 2.75
CA TYR A 11 -15.82 3.02 3.40
C TYR A 11 -15.29 3.42 4.78
N GLU A 12 -16.20 3.68 5.72
CA GLU A 12 -15.88 4.15 7.09
C GLU A 12 -14.90 3.25 7.87
N ALA A 13 -14.83 1.96 7.53
CA ALA A 13 -13.83 1.03 8.10
C ALA A 13 -12.38 1.46 7.82
N SER A 14 -12.13 2.22 6.74
CA SER A 14 -10.81 2.80 6.46
C SER A 14 -10.48 3.98 7.37
N ALA A 15 -11.49 4.72 7.87
CA ALA A 15 -11.33 5.96 8.63
C ALA A 15 -10.68 5.75 10.01
N THR A 16 -10.79 4.55 10.57
CA THR A 16 -10.24 4.18 11.88
C THR A 16 -9.36 2.92 11.85
N GLY A 17 -9.24 2.29 10.68
CA GLY A 17 -8.51 1.04 10.51
C GLY A 17 -7.00 1.17 10.56
N SER A 18 -6.32 0.11 11.00
CA SER A 18 -4.88 -0.05 10.84
C SER A 18 -4.49 -0.07 9.35
N PRO A 19 -3.20 0.14 8.98
CA PRO A 19 -2.76 0.07 7.58
C PRO A 19 -3.21 -1.21 6.86
N LYS A 20 -3.22 -2.34 7.58
CA LYS A 20 -3.72 -3.62 7.07
C LYS A 20 -5.22 -3.57 6.76
N ILE A 21 -6.04 -2.97 7.61
CA ILE A 21 -7.49 -2.83 7.38
C ILE A 21 -7.73 -1.94 6.16
N ILE A 22 -6.99 -0.83 6.05
CA ILE A 22 -7.11 0.09 4.91
C ILE A 22 -6.81 -0.63 3.59
N LEU A 23 -5.75 -1.45 3.53
CA LEU A 23 -5.41 -2.23 2.33
C LEU A 23 -6.50 -3.25 1.99
N LYS A 24 -7.02 -3.98 2.98
CA LYS A 24 -8.13 -4.93 2.77
C LYS A 24 -9.37 -4.23 2.23
N THR A 25 -9.72 -3.09 2.80
CA THR A 25 -10.85 -2.28 2.34
C THR A 25 -10.61 -1.75 0.93
N ALA A 26 -9.40 -1.27 0.61
CA ALA A 26 -9.04 -0.82 -0.73
C ALA A 26 -9.18 -1.94 -1.78
N TYR A 27 -8.80 -3.17 -1.42
CA TYR A 27 -8.96 -4.34 -2.29
C TYR A 27 -10.43 -4.70 -2.49
N GLN A 28 -11.21 -4.78 -1.41
CA GLN A 28 -12.65 -5.03 -1.48
C GLN A 28 -13.40 -3.97 -2.29
N ALA A 29 -12.95 -2.72 -2.20
CA ALA A 29 -13.49 -1.59 -2.93
C ALA A 29 -13.02 -1.57 -4.40
N GLY A 30 -12.07 -2.41 -4.79
CA GLY A 30 -11.51 -2.48 -6.14
C GLY A 30 -10.48 -1.40 -6.46
N MET A 31 -10.07 -0.58 -5.49
CA MET A 31 -9.05 0.47 -5.65
C MET A 31 -7.63 -0.11 -5.84
N ILE A 32 -7.36 -1.28 -5.27
CA ILE A 32 -6.13 -2.03 -5.54
C ILE A 32 -6.51 -3.42 -6.06
N LYS A 33 -5.66 -4.00 -6.90
CA LYS A 33 -5.95 -5.28 -7.56
C LYS A 33 -5.21 -6.48 -6.96
N ASP A 34 -4.07 -6.25 -6.31
CA ASP A 34 -3.21 -7.31 -5.77
C ASP A 34 -3.02 -7.11 -4.26
N GLU A 35 -3.93 -7.67 -3.46
CA GLU A 35 -3.88 -7.54 -2.01
C GLU A 35 -2.57 -8.09 -1.41
N GLU A 36 -2.09 -9.23 -1.92
CA GLU A 36 -0.90 -9.91 -1.38
C GLU A 36 0.35 -9.07 -1.56
N LEU A 37 0.52 -8.45 -2.75
CA LEU A 37 1.64 -7.56 -3.02
C LEU A 37 1.65 -6.36 -2.07
N TRP A 38 0.49 -5.75 -1.83
CA TRP A 38 0.35 -4.61 -0.91
C TRP A 38 0.60 -5.01 0.55
N LEU A 39 0.12 -6.18 0.98
CA LEU A 39 0.38 -6.69 2.33
C LEU A 39 1.85 -7.03 2.54
N ARG A 40 2.52 -7.59 1.51
CA ARG A 40 3.95 -7.83 1.54
C ARG A 40 4.73 -6.52 1.63
N ALA A 41 4.39 -5.51 0.82
CA ALA A 41 5.00 -4.19 0.90
C ALA A 41 4.88 -3.56 2.30
N LEU A 42 3.71 -3.71 2.94
CA LEU A 42 3.48 -3.26 4.32
C LEU A 42 4.37 -4.02 5.32
N GLN A 43 4.52 -5.33 5.16
CA GLN A 43 5.40 -6.14 6.01
C GLN A 43 6.87 -5.75 5.85
N GLU A 44 7.36 -5.60 4.61
CA GLU A 44 8.73 -5.17 4.34
C GLU A 44 9.00 -3.77 4.89
N HIS A 45 8.06 -2.84 4.75
CA HIS A 45 8.17 -1.51 5.35
C HIS A 45 8.31 -1.59 6.89
N ASN A 46 7.49 -2.41 7.55
CA ASN A 46 7.59 -2.59 8.99
C ASN A 46 8.91 -3.26 9.38
N ASN A 47 9.37 -4.26 8.62
CA ASN A 47 10.64 -4.91 8.85
C ASN A 47 11.79 -3.90 8.75
N VAL A 48 11.87 -3.08 7.70
CA VAL A 48 12.90 -2.04 7.54
C VAL A 48 12.82 -1.01 8.67
N ALA A 49 11.62 -0.57 9.06
CA ALA A 49 11.47 0.39 10.15
C ALA A 49 11.91 -0.15 11.52
N HIS A 50 11.78 -1.46 11.74
CA HIS A 50 12.23 -2.13 12.96
C HIS A 50 13.68 -2.62 12.89
N SER A 51 14.19 -2.84 11.68
CA SER A 51 15.55 -3.25 11.39
C SER A 51 16.38 -1.99 11.15
N TYR A 52 16.80 -1.33 12.22
CA TYR A 52 17.93 -0.40 12.19
C TYR A 52 19.25 -1.17 11.92
N ASN A 53 19.25 -2.07 10.93
CA ASN A 53 20.34 -2.98 10.61
C ASN A 53 21.03 -2.45 9.36
N GLU A 54 22.22 -1.90 9.57
CA GLU A 54 23.15 -1.42 8.54
C GLU A 54 23.59 -2.52 7.55
N ASP A 55 23.11 -3.75 7.71
CA ASP A 55 23.40 -4.93 6.90
C ASP A 55 22.34 -5.28 5.84
N ILE A 56 21.26 -4.49 5.69
CA ILE A 56 20.35 -4.72 4.55
C ILE A 56 21.03 -4.19 3.28
N ASP A 57 21.46 -5.12 2.44
CA ASP A 57 22.05 -4.84 1.14
C ASP A 57 21.15 -3.88 0.34
N LEU A 58 21.73 -2.73 -0.04
CA LEU A 58 21.04 -1.68 -0.79
C LEU A 58 20.46 -2.23 -2.09
N GLU A 59 21.05 -3.30 -2.64
CA GLU A 59 20.58 -3.98 -3.84
C GLU A 59 19.24 -4.68 -3.61
N ILE A 60 19.07 -5.37 -2.48
CA ILE A 60 17.82 -6.04 -2.09
C ILE A 60 16.71 -5.00 -1.87
N VAL A 61 17.05 -3.90 -1.19
CA VAL A 61 16.11 -2.78 -0.98
C VAL A 61 15.72 -2.14 -2.31
N SER A 62 16.67 -2.00 -3.24
CA SER A 62 16.41 -1.42 -4.57
C SER A 62 15.49 -2.32 -5.40
N GLN A 63 15.76 -3.63 -5.47
CA GLN A 63 14.91 -4.58 -6.20
C GLN A 63 13.50 -4.69 -5.62
N ALA A 64 13.38 -4.66 -4.28
CA ALA A 64 12.07 -4.61 -3.63
C ALA A 64 11.34 -3.29 -3.94
N LYS A 65 12.04 -2.15 -3.90
CA LYS A 65 11.47 -0.84 -4.24
C LYS A 65 11.03 -0.75 -5.69
N GLU A 66 11.78 -1.31 -6.64
CA GLU A 66 11.38 -1.37 -8.05
C GLU A 66 10.11 -2.20 -8.22
N SER A 67 10.01 -3.33 -7.51
CA SER A 67 8.82 -4.19 -7.52
C SER A 67 7.58 -3.45 -6.98
N PHE A 68 7.74 -2.59 -5.99
CA PHE A 68 6.64 -1.78 -5.44
C PHE A 68 6.37 -0.50 -6.23
N TYR A 69 7.32 0.00 -7.01
CA TYR A 69 7.14 1.24 -7.77
C TYR A 69 5.96 1.14 -8.74
N ALA A 70 5.92 0.06 -9.53
CA ALA A 70 4.82 -0.20 -10.46
C ALA A 70 3.47 -0.30 -9.73
N MET A 71 3.45 -0.89 -8.53
CA MET A 71 2.27 -1.00 -7.68
C MET A 71 1.71 0.39 -7.30
N PHE A 72 2.58 1.33 -6.89
CA PHE A 72 2.16 2.70 -6.57
C PHE A 72 1.71 3.50 -7.80
N CYS A 73 2.38 3.32 -8.95
CA CYS A 73 1.95 3.92 -10.21
C CYS A 73 0.55 3.46 -10.61
N ASN A 74 0.27 2.16 -10.51
CA ASN A 74 -1.04 1.61 -10.81
C ASN A 74 -2.12 2.16 -9.87
N LEU A 75 -1.83 2.25 -8.57
CA LEU A 75 -2.76 2.88 -7.62
C LEU A 75 -3.03 4.34 -7.98
N LYS A 76 -1.99 5.12 -8.32
CA LYS A 76 -2.17 6.52 -8.73
C LYS A 76 -3.09 6.62 -9.93
N ASN A 77 -2.84 5.82 -10.98
CA ASN A 77 -3.65 5.82 -12.18
C ASN A 77 -5.10 5.42 -11.91
N GLU A 78 -5.32 4.42 -11.06
CA GLU A 78 -6.65 3.98 -10.64
C GLU A 78 -7.38 5.10 -9.88
N ILE A 79 -6.71 5.75 -8.93
CA ILE A 79 -7.27 6.87 -8.17
C ILE A 79 -7.66 8.02 -9.11
N ASP A 80 -6.76 8.42 -10.01
CA ASP A 80 -6.99 9.52 -10.94
C ASP A 80 -8.11 9.22 -11.94
N ALA A 81 -8.34 7.95 -12.29
CA ALA A 81 -9.34 7.54 -13.27
C ALA A 81 -10.74 7.29 -12.66
N ASN A 82 -10.80 6.75 -11.44
CA ASN A 82 -12.04 6.17 -10.89
C ASN A 82 -12.42 6.67 -9.49
N TRP A 83 -11.56 7.45 -8.81
CA TRP A 83 -11.77 7.85 -7.40
C TRP A 83 -11.59 9.34 -7.12
N LEU A 84 -11.24 10.14 -8.13
CA LEU A 84 -11.22 11.61 -8.13
C LEU A 84 -12.28 12.14 -9.08
#